data_AF-A0ABC9XWV6-F1
#
_entry.id   AF-A0ABC9XWV6-F1
#
_cell.length_a   1.000
_cell.length_b   1.000
_cell.length_c   1.000
_cell.angle_alpha   90.00
_cell.angle_beta   90.00
_cell.angle_gamma   90.00
#
_symmetry.space_group_name_H-M   'P 1'
#
loop_
_entity.id
_entity.type
_entity.pdbx_description
1 polymer ?
#
loop_
_entity_poly.entity_id
_entity_poly.type
_entity_poly.pdbx_seq_one_letter_code
_entity_poly.pdbx_strand_id
1 'polypeptide(L)'
;MALNAGTEPAPGAAELEARRGRQERVSRAMGQLLLRGYRMLGRCCPHCGTILLQDKQRQLYCVACQELDCDGEGGGPAPDPPAASAPSPRQPAAPRPEHCEGAATGLRGAPPGPPPEEAAVGAARAAVLEKLGWAARELPRTASAEGSVQLCALVRACAEALGGLQALAPPGTPP
;
A
#
# COMPACT_ATOMS: atom_id res chain seq x y z
N MET A 1 -29.86 -40.70 -14.61
CA MET A 1 -28.43 -40.35 -14.80
C MET A 1 -28.38 -38.94 -15.36
N ALA A 2 -28.02 -37.95 -14.54
CA ALA A 2 -27.81 -36.58 -15.01
C ALA A 2 -26.30 -36.34 -15.12
N LEU A 3 -25.88 -35.72 -16.22
CA LEU A 3 -24.48 -35.50 -16.54
C LEU A 3 -23.90 -34.39 -15.65
N ASN A 4 -22.76 -34.66 -15.00
CA ASN A 4 -22.03 -33.61 -14.28
C ASN A 4 -21.48 -32.58 -15.27
N ALA A 5 -21.99 -31.36 -15.18
CA ALA A 5 -21.46 -30.22 -15.93
C ALA A 5 -20.13 -29.75 -15.30
N GLY A 6 -19.05 -30.48 -15.61
CA GLY A 6 -17.69 -30.07 -15.30
C GLY A 6 -17.27 -28.88 -16.15
N THR A 7 -17.71 -27.68 -15.79
CA THR A 7 -17.07 -26.44 -16.26
C THR A 7 -15.73 -26.31 -15.55
N GLU A 8 -14.66 -26.79 -16.18
CA GLU A 8 -13.31 -26.42 -15.79
C GLU A 8 -13.12 -24.90 -16.06
N PRO A 9 -12.80 -24.09 -15.05
CA PRO A 9 -12.66 -22.66 -15.24
C PRO A 9 -11.39 -22.36 -16.04
N ALA A 10 -11.52 -21.61 -17.13
CA ALA A 10 -10.39 -21.13 -17.90
C ALA A 10 -9.39 -20.35 -17.00
N PRO A 11 -8.07 -20.41 -17.25
CA PRO A 11 -7.05 -19.94 -16.32
C PRO A 11 -7.16 -18.45 -15.92
N GLY A 12 -7.74 -17.60 -16.77
CA GLY A 12 -8.00 -16.18 -16.43
C GLY A 12 -9.23 -15.93 -15.56
N ALA A 13 -10.19 -16.85 -15.49
CA ALA A 13 -11.40 -16.70 -14.67
C ALA A 13 -11.08 -16.88 -13.18
N ALA A 14 -10.21 -17.83 -12.84
CA ALA A 14 -9.77 -18.08 -11.47
C ALA A 14 -9.05 -16.88 -10.84
N GLU A 15 -8.20 -16.19 -11.62
CA GLU A 15 -7.48 -14.96 -11.21
C GLU A 15 -8.46 -13.83 -10.85
N LEU A 16 -9.47 -13.58 -11.71
CA LEU A 16 -10.49 -12.56 -11.50
C LEU A 16 -11.42 -12.90 -10.31
N GLU A 17 -11.79 -14.17 -10.18
CA GLU A 17 -12.58 -14.70 -9.06
C GLU A 17 -11.82 -14.55 -7.74
N ALA A 18 -10.53 -14.91 -7.70
CA ALA A 18 -9.66 -14.76 -6.54
C ALA A 18 -9.48 -13.28 -6.15
N ARG A 19 -9.34 -12.38 -7.14
CA ARG A 19 -9.30 -10.93 -6.90
C ARG A 19 -10.62 -10.39 -6.34
N ARG A 20 -11.77 -10.84 -6.86
CA ARG A 20 -13.11 -10.47 -6.35
C ARG A 20 -13.31 -10.99 -4.92
N GLY A 21 -12.98 -12.25 -4.65
CA GLY A 21 -13.06 -12.85 -3.31
C GLY A 21 -12.14 -12.16 -2.29
N ARG A 22 -10.96 -11.69 -2.71
CA ARG A 22 -10.08 -10.86 -1.86
C ARG A 22 -10.71 -9.50 -1.55
N GLN A 23 -11.28 -8.83 -2.56
CA GLN A 23 -11.97 -7.54 -2.38
C GLN A 23 -13.18 -7.66 -1.44
N GLU A 24 -13.95 -8.74 -1.56
CA GLU A 24 -15.10 -9.01 -0.69
C GLU A 24 -14.70 -9.17 0.79
N ARG A 25 -13.65 -9.98 1.06
CA ARG A 25 -13.09 -10.14 2.41
C ARG A 25 -12.63 -8.80 3.00
N VAL A 26 -11.84 -8.04 2.24
CA VAL A 26 -11.37 -6.70 2.63
C VAL A 26 -12.54 -5.76 2.94
N SER A 27 -13.59 -5.77 2.11
CA SER A 27 -14.77 -4.90 2.29
C SER A 27 -15.54 -5.26 3.57
N ARG A 28 -15.71 -6.57 3.84
CA ARG A 28 -16.36 -7.08 5.05
C ARG A 28 -15.55 -6.85 6.33
N ALA A 29 -14.23 -6.98 6.27
CA ALA A 29 -13.34 -6.65 7.39
C ALA A 29 -13.32 -5.13 7.66
N MET A 30 -13.30 -4.30 6.61
CA MET A 30 -13.34 -2.85 6.72
C MET A 30 -14.62 -2.36 7.40
N GLY A 31 -15.79 -2.89 7.02
CA GLY A 31 -17.06 -2.59 7.67
C GLY A 31 -17.07 -2.91 9.17
N GLN A 32 -16.52 -4.07 9.57
CA GLN A 32 -16.43 -4.46 10.99
C GLN A 32 -15.54 -3.51 11.82
N LEU A 33 -14.44 -3.03 11.25
CA LEU A 33 -13.55 -2.08 11.92
C LEU A 33 -14.22 -0.72 12.12
N LEU A 34 -14.93 -0.21 11.11
CA LEU A 34 -15.71 1.04 11.24
C LEU A 34 -16.77 0.92 12.35
N LEU A 35 -17.47 -0.22 12.45
CA LEU A 35 -18.44 -0.49 13.52
C LEU A 35 -17.78 -0.57 14.92
N ARG A 36 -16.50 -0.99 15.02
CA ARG A 36 -15.72 -0.94 16.27
C ARG A 36 -15.27 0.48 16.65
N GLY A 37 -15.56 1.48 15.80
CA GLY A 37 -15.19 2.88 15.99
C GLY A 37 -13.84 3.27 15.40
N TYR A 38 -13.33 2.50 14.42
CA TYR A 38 -12.17 2.93 13.63
C TYR A 38 -12.61 4.00 12.62
N ARG A 39 -11.72 4.94 12.30
CA ARG A 39 -11.98 6.06 11.40
C ARG A 39 -11.26 5.87 10.08
N MET A 40 -12.00 5.88 8.97
CA MET A 40 -11.42 5.90 7.62
C MET A 40 -10.62 7.19 7.40
N LEU A 41 -9.45 7.10 6.76
CA LEU A 41 -8.59 8.25 6.46
C LEU A 41 -8.61 8.59 4.96
N GLY A 42 -8.36 9.86 4.63
CA GLY A 42 -8.09 10.30 3.25
C GLY A 42 -6.66 9.98 2.78
N ARG A 43 -6.11 8.81 3.15
CA ARG A 43 -4.75 8.37 2.81
C ARG A 43 -4.74 6.86 2.53
N CYS A 44 -3.94 6.45 1.55
CA CYS A 44 -3.78 5.05 1.17
C CYS A 44 -2.55 4.41 1.82
N CYS A 45 -2.57 3.09 1.94
CA CYS A 45 -1.43 2.29 2.35
C CYS A 45 -0.36 2.30 1.24
N PRO A 46 0.92 2.57 1.55
CA PRO A 46 1.99 2.60 0.54
C PRO A 46 2.28 1.23 -0.07
N HIS A 47 1.91 0.12 0.58
CA HIS A 47 2.20 -1.23 0.11
C HIS A 47 1.15 -1.80 -0.86
N CYS A 48 -0.13 -1.44 -0.70
CA CYS A 48 -1.23 -2.05 -1.45
C CYS A 48 -2.29 -1.06 -1.99
N GLY A 49 -2.09 0.24 -1.79
CA GLY A 49 -3.01 1.29 -2.25
C GLY A 49 -4.37 1.35 -1.54
N THR A 50 -4.68 0.41 -0.63
CA THR A 50 -5.97 0.39 0.09
C THR A 50 -6.02 1.50 1.14
N ILE A 51 -7.20 2.12 1.30
CA ILE A 51 -7.44 3.19 2.27
C ILE A 51 -7.07 2.75 3.69
N LEU A 52 -6.31 3.60 4.40
CA LEU A 52 -5.96 3.36 5.80
C LEU A 52 -7.12 3.70 6.73
N LEU A 53 -7.26 2.90 7.79
CA LEU A 53 -8.11 3.19 8.93
C LEU A 53 -7.22 3.68 10.08
N GLN A 54 -7.83 4.39 11.02
CA GLN A 54 -7.22 4.83 12.27
C GLN A 54 -8.04 4.29 13.44
N ASP A 55 -7.36 3.69 14.41
CA ASP A 55 -8.00 3.19 15.62
C ASP A 55 -8.26 4.32 16.65
N LYS A 56 -8.76 3.97 17.85
CA LYS A 56 -9.02 4.91 18.94
C LYS A 56 -7.73 5.48 19.56
N GLN A 57 -6.62 4.75 19.45
CA GLN A 57 -5.27 5.14 19.93
C GLN A 57 -4.47 5.92 18.88
N ARG A 58 -5.10 6.24 17.73
CA ARG A 58 -4.55 6.94 16.54
C ARG A 58 -3.56 6.14 15.68
N GLN A 59 -3.38 4.85 15.93
CA GLN A 59 -2.56 3.97 15.10
C GLN A 59 -3.17 3.76 13.71
N LEU A 60 -2.31 3.71 12.70
CA LEU A 60 -2.68 3.49 11.30
C LEU A 60 -2.80 1.99 11.03
N TYR A 61 -3.85 1.59 10.33
CA TYR A 61 -4.20 0.20 10.10
C TYR A 61 -4.59 -0.03 8.64
N CYS A 62 -4.03 -1.06 8.01
CA CYS A 62 -4.40 -1.47 6.65
C CYS A 62 -5.10 -2.82 6.65
N VAL A 63 -6.40 -2.80 6.39
CA VAL A 63 -7.24 -4.00 6.28
C VAL A 63 -6.76 -4.96 5.17
N ALA A 64 -6.29 -4.44 4.04
CA ALA A 64 -5.87 -5.29 2.92
C ALA A 64 -4.50 -5.95 3.10
N CYS A 65 -3.61 -5.40 3.94
CA CYS A 65 -2.39 -6.11 4.34
C CYS A 65 -2.72 -7.15 5.42
N GLN A 66 -3.47 -6.76 6.46
CA GLN A 66 -3.77 -7.68 7.57
C GLN A 66 -4.48 -8.97 7.12
N GLU A 67 -5.44 -8.88 6.19
CA GLU A 67 -6.13 -10.05 5.63
C GLU A 67 -5.24 -10.97 4.76
N LEU A 68 -3.96 -10.61 4.56
CA LEU A 68 -2.96 -11.37 3.79
C LEU A 68 -1.79 -11.87 4.65
N ASP A 69 -1.51 -11.20 5.76
CA ASP A 69 -0.39 -11.49 6.66
C ASP A 69 -0.77 -12.40 7.85
N CYS A 70 -2.01 -12.89 7.93
CA CYS A 70 -2.51 -13.70 9.06
C CYS A 70 -2.42 -15.23 8.84
N ASP A 71 -1.21 -15.75 8.69
CA ASP A 71 -0.86 -17.16 8.96
C ASP A 71 0.40 -17.23 9.86
N GLY A 72 0.44 -16.35 10.86
CA GLY A 72 1.56 -16.15 11.76
C GLY A 72 1.12 -15.52 13.08
N GLU A 73 0.97 -16.38 14.08
CA GLU A 73 0.86 -16.15 15.54
C GLU A 73 0.65 -14.70 16.06
N GLY A 74 -0.45 -14.49 16.79
CA GLY A 74 -0.75 -13.19 17.39
C GLY A 74 0.12 -12.87 18.60
N GLY A 75 0.82 -11.73 18.56
CA GLY A 75 1.55 -11.17 19.70
C GLY A 75 2.05 -9.76 19.42
N GLY A 76 1.45 -8.74 20.07
CA GLY A 76 1.98 -7.37 20.02
C GLY A 76 3.24 -7.23 20.87
N PRO A 77 4.11 -6.27 20.53
CA PRO A 77 4.46 -5.28 21.55
C PRO A 77 4.62 -3.85 21.02
N ALA A 78 4.17 -2.87 21.81
CA ALA A 78 4.81 -1.56 21.90
C ALA A 78 5.93 -1.66 22.96
N PRO A 79 7.05 -0.90 22.86
CA PRO A 79 7.01 0.51 23.26
C PRO A 79 7.93 1.49 22.50
N ASP A 80 7.56 2.78 22.50
CA ASP A 80 8.41 3.97 22.29
C ASP A 80 9.32 4.21 23.54
N PRO A 81 10.14 5.30 23.67
CA PRO A 81 10.54 6.41 22.77
C PRO A 81 12.08 6.39 22.55
N PRO A 82 12.89 7.47 22.31
CA PRO A 82 12.69 8.91 22.04
C PRO A 82 13.18 9.32 20.61
N ALA A 83 13.37 10.58 20.18
CA ALA A 83 13.42 11.89 20.86
C ALA A 83 12.88 13.06 19.99
N ALA A 84 12.79 14.24 20.60
CA ALA A 84 12.22 15.50 20.07
C ALA A 84 12.91 16.02 18.77
N SER A 85 12.20 16.78 17.93
CA SER A 85 12.01 18.23 18.15
C SER A 85 10.67 18.80 17.64
N ALA A 86 10.14 19.77 18.38
CA ALA A 86 8.92 20.55 18.10
C ALA A 86 9.30 21.93 17.46
N PRO A 87 8.44 22.97 17.30
CA PRO A 87 6.99 23.08 17.59
C PRO A 87 6.10 23.88 16.58
N SER A 88 4.81 23.52 16.49
CA SER A 88 3.64 24.44 16.26
C SER A 88 3.53 25.26 14.94
N PRO A 89 2.38 25.90 14.60
CA PRO A 89 1.20 26.18 15.44
C PRO A 89 -0.15 25.61 14.97
N ARG A 90 -1.09 25.66 15.93
CA ARG A 90 -2.54 25.42 15.79
C ARG A 90 -3.14 26.25 14.65
N GLN A 91 -4.06 25.66 13.88
CA GLN A 91 -5.23 26.39 13.35
C GLN A 91 -6.52 25.56 13.56
N PRO A 92 -7.69 26.22 13.64
CA PRO A 92 -8.81 25.73 14.45
C PRO A 92 -9.81 24.86 13.68
N ALA A 93 -10.73 24.26 14.42
CA ALA A 93 -11.91 23.63 13.87
C ALA A 93 -12.74 24.63 13.04
N ALA A 94 -13.11 24.24 11.83
CA ALA A 94 -14.13 24.90 11.02
C ALA A 94 -15.32 23.93 10.85
N PRO A 95 -16.57 24.40 10.95
CA PRO A 95 -17.75 23.57 10.72
C PRO A 95 -17.90 23.24 9.23
N ARG A 96 -18.54 22.10 8.97
CA ARG A 96 -19.01 21.66 7.65
C ARG A 96 -20.19 22.54 7.19
N PRO A 97 -20.14 23.16 6.00
CA PRO A 97 -21.33 23.50 5.25
C PRO A 97 -21.52 22.46 4.13
N GLU A 98 -22.66 21.81 4.10
CA GLU A 98 -23.09 21.05 2.92
C GLU A 98 -23.78 22.02 1.97
N HIS A 99 -23.13 22.40 0.88
CA HIS A 99 -23.86 22.78 -0.32
C HIS A 99 -23.08 22.51 -1.60
N CYS A 100 -23.81 22.11 -2.62
CA CYS A 100 -23.32 21.95 -3.98
C CYS A 100 -23.32 23.30 -4.72
N GLU A 101 -22.72 23.28 -5.92
CA GLU A 101 -22.82 24.27 -7.01
C GLU A 101 -21.92 25.53 -6.94
N GLY A 102 -21.39 25.92 -8.10
CA GLY A 102 -20.78 27.24 -8.34
C GLY A 102 -19.32 27.20 -8.84
N ALA A 103 -19.13 27.24 -10.16
CA ALA A 103 -17.81 27.49 -10.75
C ALA A 103 -17.50 29.00 -10.81
N ALA A 104 -16.22 29.39 -10.61
CA ALA A 104 -15.47 30.33 -11.45
C ALA A 104 -14.17 30.85 -10.78
N THR A 105 -13.10 30.92 -11.58
CA THR A 105 -11.97 31.87 -11.48
C THR A 105 -11.15 31.92 -10.18
N GLY A 106 -9.98 31.27 -10.20
CA GLY A 106 -9.01 31.34 -9.09
C GLY A 106 -7.58 30.94 -9.50
N LEU A 107 -7.05 31.50 -10.59
CA LEU A 107 -5.69 31.23 -11.05
C LEU A 107 -4.64 31.75 -10.05
N ARG A 108 -4.15 30.87 -9.18
CA ARG A 108 -2.84 31.01 -8.54
C ARG A 108 -2.01 29.82 -8.95
N GLY A 109 -1.02 30.06 -9.82
CA GLY A 109 -0.13 29.03 -10.31
C GLY A 109 0.61 28.37 -9.15
N ALA A 110 0.32 27.09 -8.91
CA ALA A 110 1.27 26.23 -8.24
C ALA A 110 2.53 26.11 -9.13
N PRO A 111 3.74 25.99 -8.57
CA PRO A 111 4.89 25.59 -9.36
C PRO A 111 4.58 24.24 -10.03
N PRO A 112 5.09 23.97 -11.24
CA PRO A 112 4.98 22.66 -11.84
C PRO A 112 5.77 21.68 -10.98
N GLY A 113 5.05 20.94 -10.12
CA GLY A 113 5.56 19.69 -9.60
C GLY A 113 5.80 18.72 -10.77
N PRO A 114 6.70 17.73 -10.60
CA PRO A 114 6.90 16.71 -11.63
C PRO A 114 5.56 16.07 -11.99
N PRO A 115 5.36 15.66 -13.26
CA PRO A 115 4.10 15.06 -13.69
C PRO A 115 3.74 13.86 -12.79
N PRO A 116 2.45 13.57 -12.58
CA PRO A 116 2.01 12.53 -11.65
C PRO A 116 2.61 11.15 -11.97
N GLU A 117 2.97 10.91 -13.24
CA GLU A 117 3.68 9.72 -13.71
C GLU A 117 5.12 9.63 -13.17
N GLU A 118 5.90 10.71 -13.24
CA GLU A 118 7.29 10.75 -12.74
C GLU A 118 7.34 10.63 -11.22
N ALA A 119 6.38 11.25 -10.52
CA ALA A 119 6.19 11.07 -9.09
C ALA A 119 5.81 9.62 -8.72
N ALA A 120 4.98 8.96 -9.53
CA ALA A 120 4.61 7.56 -9.34
C ALA A 120 5.78 6.59 -9.61
N VAL A 121 6.57 6.82 -10.67
CA VAL A 121 7.79 6.06 -10.97
C VAL A 121 8.82 6.21 -9.85
N GLY A 122 9.00 7.43 -9.31
CA GLY A 122 9.85 7.70 -8.15
C GLY A 122 9.40 6.95 -6.89
N ALA A 123 8.10 6.97 -6.58
CA ALA A 123 7.52 6.25 -5.45
C ALA A 123 7.66 4.71 -5.60
N ALA A 124 7.41 4.18 -6.80
CA ALA A 124 7.60 2.76 -7.10
C ALA A 124 9.07 2.34 -6.93
N ARG A 125 10.01 3.14 -7.44
CA ARG A 125 11.46 2.90 -7.29
C ARG A 125 11.87 2.86 -5.82
N ALA A 126 11.36 3.79 -5.00
CA ALA A 126 11.64 3.82 -3.56
C ALA A 126 11.14 2.56 -2.84
N ALA A 127 9.90 2.12 -3.12
CA ALA A 127 9.34 0.90 -2.53
C ALA A 127 10.10 -0.38 -2.92
N VAL A 128 10.56 -0.48 -4.17
CA VAL A 128 11.37 -1.63 -4.63
C VAL A 128 12.76 -1.63 -3.97
N LEU A 129 13.40 -0.46 -3.80
CA LEU A 129 14.68 -0.34 -3.09
C LEU A 129 14.55 -0.70 -1.60
N GLU A 130 13.44 -0.35 -0.95
CA GLU A 130 13.16 -0.76 0.44
C GLU A 130 13.10 -2.30 0.56
N LYS A 131 12.36 -2.97 -0.32
CA LYS A 131 12.25 -4.44 -0.31
C LYS A 131 13.56 -5.14 -0.67
N LEU A 132 14.34 -4.59 -1.60
CA LEU A 132 15.68 -5.07 -1.91
C LEU A 132 16.62 -4.95 -0.68
N GLY A 133 16.59 -3.82 0.02
CA GLY A 133 17.37 -3.59 1.23
C GLY A 133 16.94 -4.49 2.41
N TRP A 134 15.65 -4.78 2.54
CA TRP A 134 15.14 -5.77 3.50
C TRP A 134 15.67 -7.18 3.16
N ALA A 135 15.50 -7.63 1.92
CA ALA A 135 15.90 -8.97 1.50
C ALA A 135 17.41 -9.20 1.66
N ALA A 136 18.23 -8.20 1.30
CA ALA A 136 19.69 -8.26 1.47
C ALA A 136 20.13 -8.36 2.95
N ARG A 137 19.37 -7.77 3.89
CA ARG A 137 19.64 -7.84 5.33
C ARG A 137 19.17 -9.14 5.97
N GLU A 138 18.10 -9.75 5.45
CA GLU A 138 17.53 -10.98 5.99
C GLU A 138 18.18 -12.25 5.42
N LEU A 139 18.78 -12.17 4.22
CA LEU A 139 19.51 -13.28 3.60
C LEU A 139 20.58 -13.91 4.52
N PRO A 140 21.53 -13.16 5.15
CA PRO A 140 22.52 -13.75 6.05
C PRO A 140 21.94 -14.21 7.41
N ARG A 141 20.69 -13.86 7.73
CA ARG A 141 20.00 -14.24 8.97
C ARG A 141 19.15 -15.51 8.79
N THR A 142 18.96 -15.93 7.55
CA THR A 142 18.07 -17.04 7.19
C THR A 142 18.81 -18.38 7.31
N ALA A 143 18.37 -19.22 8.26
CA ALA A 143 18.93 -20.55 8.48
C ALA A 143 18.32 -21.66 7.58
N SER A 144 17.27 -21.36 6.80
CA SER A 144 16.61 -22.30 5.89
C SER A 144 17.07 -22.08 4.44
N ALA A 145 17.52 -23.14 3.78
CA ALA A 145 17.89 -23.08 2.36
C ALA A 145 16.71 -22.61 1.46
N GLU A 146 15.48 -23.01 1.78
CA GLU A 146 14.29 -22.60 1.03
C GLU A 146 13.99 -21.10 1.21
N GLY A 147 14.10 -20.59 2.44
CA GLY A 147 14.00 -19.16 2.71
C GLY A 147 15.08 -18.35 1.99
N SER A 148 16.32 -18.87 1.94
CA SER A 148 17.41 -18.25 1.18
C SER A 148 17.11 -18.21 -0.33
N VAL A 149 16.51 -19.25 -0.89
CA VAL A 149 16.07 -19.28 -2.30
C VAL A 149 14.95 -18.26 -2.55
N GLN A 150 13.95 -18.17 -1.67
CA GLN A 150 12.87 -17.18 -1.77
C GLN A 150 13.40 -15.74 -1.72
N LEU A 151 14.33 -15.44 -0.81
CA LEU A 151 14.99 -14.13 -0.72
C LEU A 151 15.84 -13.81 -1.96
N CYS A 152 16.59 -14.78 -2.49
CA CYS A 152 17.31 -14.63 -3.76
C CYS A 152 16.38 -14.36 -4.95
N ALA A 153 15.21 -15.00 -5.00
CA ALA A 153 14.20 -14.75 -6.02
C ALA A 153 13.60 -13.33 -5.90
N LEU A 154 13.31 -12.88 -4.68
CA LEU A 154 12.86 -11.51 -4.40
C LEU A 154 13.91 -10.47 -4.82
N VAL A 155 15.18 -10.67 -4.48
CA VAL A 155 16.29 -9.79 -4.90
C VAL A 155 16.37 -9.67 -6.42
N ARG A 156 16.20 -10.78 -7.16
CA ARG A 156 16.17 -10.79 -8.63
C ARG A 156 14.98 -10.00 -9.18
N ALA A 157 13.77 -10.28 -8.67
CA ALA A 157 12.56 -9.58 -9.08
C ALA A 157 12.64 -8.06 -8.82
N CYS A 158 13.24 -7.65 -7.69
CA CYS A 158 13.52 -6.24 -7.42
C CYS A 158 14.50 -5.62 -8.44
N ALA A 159 15.56 -6.34 -8.82
CA ALA A 159 16.52 -5.85 -9.82
C ALA A 159 15.89 -5.70 -11.21
N GLU A 160 15.08 -6.68 -11.63
CA GLU A 160 14.32 -6.64 -12.90
C GLU A 160 13.31 -5.47 -12.91
N ALA A 161 12.57 -5.28 -11.81
CA ALA A 161 11.64 -4.15 -11.66
C ALA A 161 12.36 -2.79 -11.71
N LEU A 162 13.54 -2.67 -11.10
CA LEU A 162 14.37 -1.44 -11.18
C LEU A 162 14.89 -1.19 -12.60
N GLY A 163 15.17 -2.24 -13.38
CA GLY A 163 15.50 -2.11 -14.81
C GLY A 163 14.33 -1.59 -15.62
N GLY A 164 13.14 -2.14 -15.41
CA GLY A 164 11.90 -1.67 -16.05
C GLY A 164 11.58 -0.21 -15.72
N LEU A 165 11.69 0.19 -14.44
CA LEU A 165 11.48 1.57 -14.01
C LEU A 165 12.53 2.56 -14.58
N GLN A 166 13.76 2.10 -14.84
CA GLN A 166 14.79 2.92 -15.52
C GLN A 166 14.49 3.10 -17.00
N ALA A 167 13.92 2.09 -17.68
CA ALA A 167 13.51 2.22 -19.08
C ALA A 167 12.31 3.18 -19.29
N LEU A 168 11.53 3.44 -18.23
CA LEU A 168 10.45 4.44 -18.21
C LEU A 168 10.96 5.85 -17.90
N ALA A 169 12.19 6.03 -17.39
CA ALA A 169 12.74 7.34 -17.13
C ALA A 169 13.17 8.00 -18.46
N PRO A 170 12.80 9.27 -18.73
CA PRO A 170 13.18 9.94 -19.96
C PRO A 170 14.70 10.12 -20.04
N PRO A 171 15.33 9.87 -21.21
CA PRO A 171 16.77 10.05 -21.38
C PRO A 171 17.11 11.54 -21.48
N GLY A 172 17.38 12.19 -20.34
CA GLY A 172 18.10 13.46 -20.29
C GLY A 172 17.51 14.53 -19.39
N THR A 173 18.10 14.66 -18.19
CA THR A 173 18.40 15.97 -17.60
C THR A 173 19.88 15.97 -17.20
N PRO A 174 20.79 16.46 -18.07
CA PRO A 174 22.17 16.74 -17.65
C PRO A 174 22.20 17.91 -16.66
N PRO A 175 23.27 18.02 -15.84
CA PRO A 175 23.48 19.15 -14.93
C PRO A 175 23.82 20.46 -15.67
#